data_AF-A0A551YHI5-F1
#
_entry.id   AF-A0A551YHI5-F1
#
_cell.length_a   1.000
_cell.length_b   1.000
_cell.length_c   1.000
_cell.angle_alpha   90.00
_cell.angle_beta   90.00
_cell.angle_gamma   90.00
#
_symmetry.space_group_name_H-M   'P 1'
#
loop_
_entity.id
_entity.type
_entity.pdbx_description
1 polymer ?
#
loop_
_entity_poly.entity_id
_entity_poly.type
_entity_poly.pdbx_seq_one_letter_code
_entity_poly.pdbx_strand_id
1 'polypeptide(L)' 'GQMPKRGLNLIWEWLDLHQSELLENWENARQRKPLNRIDPLP' A
#
# COMPACT_ATOMS: atom_id res chain seq x y z
N GLY A 1 -21.82 -2.57 12.79
CA GLY A 1 -20.40 -2.94 12.68
C GLY A 1 -19.57 -1.71 12.84
N GLN A 2 -18.87 -1.55 13.96
CA GLN A 2 -17.95 -0.44 14.16
C GLN A 2 -16.57 -0.94 13.75
N MET A 3 -16.04 -0.41 12.65
CA MET A 3 -14.67 -0.68 12.23
C MET A 3 -13.74 -0.23 13.37
N PRO A 4 -12.96 -1.13 13.99
CA PRO A 4 -12.14 -0.77 15.13
C PRO A 4 -11.12 0.26 14.66
N LYS A 5 -10.96 1.36 15.42
CA LYS A 5 -9.99 2.44 15.13
C LYS A 5 -8.57 1.92 14.83
N ARG A 6 -8.25 0.72 15.32
CA ARG A 6 -7.00 -0.02 15.06
C ARG A 6 -6.77 -0.35 13.58
N GLY A 7 -7.82 -0.68 12.83
CA GLY A 7 -7.70 -1.00 11.41
C GLY A 7 -7.29 0.21 10.57
N LEU A 8 -7.77 1.41 10.92
CA LEU A 8 -7.34 2.64 10.25
C LEU A 8 -5.86 2.94 10.54
N ASN A 9 -5.42 2.83 11.79
CA ASN A 9 -4.01 3.05 12.13
C ASN A 9 -3.09 2.05 11.41
N LEU A 10 -3.48 0.78 11.33
CA LEU A 10 -2.76 -0.24 10.57
C LEU A 10 -2.64 0.13 9.09
N ILE A 11 -3.74 0.55 8.46
CA ILE A 11 -3.72 1.02 7.07
C ILE A 11 -2.76 2.19 6.92
N TRP A 12 -2.79 3.18 7.82
CA TRP A 12 -1.90 4.34 7.79
C TRP A 12 -0.43 3.96 7.96
N GLU A 13 -0.08 3.11 8.93
CA GLU A 13 1.29 2.63 9.13
C GLU A 13 1.80 1.84 7.91
N TRP A 14 0.94 1.01 7.32
CA TRP A 14 1.27 0.30 6.10
C TRP A 14 1.47 1.27 4.92
N LEU A 15 0.60 2.27 4.77
CA LEU A 15 0.68 3.27 3.71
C LEU A 15 1.94 4.12 3.83
N ASP A 16 2.34 4.47 5.06
CA ASP A 16 3.55 5.23 5.34
C ASP A 16 4.81 4.40 5.02
N LEU A 17 4.84 3.13 5.45
CA LEU A 17 5.95 2.21 5.15
C LEU A 17 6.08 1.89 3.66
N HIS A 18 4.98 1.71 2.95
CA HIS A 18 4.95 1.27 1.54
C HIS A 18 4.70 2.44 0.57
N GLN A 19 4.75 3.71 1.03
CA GLN A 19 4.53 4.89 0.20
C GLN A 19 5.49 4.91 -1.01
N SER A 20 6.76 4.61 -0.75
CA SER A 20 7.82 4.55 -1.76
C SER A 20 7.54 3.47 -2.80
N GLU A 21 7.13 2.28 -2.36
CA GLU A 21 6.81 1.15 -3.25
C GLU A 21 5.54 1.40 -4.07
N LEU A 22 4.54 2.07 -3.49
CA LEU A 22 3.34 2.50 -4.20
C LEU A 22 3.67 3.50 -5.31
N LEU A 23 4.56 4.45 -5.05
CA LEU A 23 5.06 5.41 -6.05
C LEU A 23 5.83 4.72 -7.17
N GLU A 24 6.70 3.77 -6.82
CA GLU A 24 7.48 3.00 -7.79
C GLU A 24 6.57 2.09 -8.64
N ASN A 25 5.56 1.47 -8.01
CA ASN A 25 4.52 0.73 -8.70
C ASN A 25 3.66 1.60 -9.61
N TRP A 26 3.32 2.81 -9.17
CA TRP A 26 2.57 3.77 -9.98
C TRP A 26 3.32 4.10 -11.27
N GLU A 27 4.62 4.36 -11.16
CA GLU A 27 5.48 4.62 -12.32
C GLU A 27 5.65 3.36 -13.19
N ASN A 28 5.81 2.17 -12.60
CA ASN A 28 5.86 0.91 -13.34
C ASN A 28 4.56 0.62 -14.10
N ALA A 29 3.39 0.84 -13.47
CA ALA A 29 2.10 0.71 -14.14
C ALA A 29 1.97 1.67 -15.32
N ARG A 30 2.41 2.93 -15.15
CA ARG A 30 2.44 3.93 -16.22
C ARG A 30 3.34 3.50 -17.38
N GLN A 31 4.44 2.83 -17.08
CA GLN A 31 5.37 2.27 -18.06
C GLN A 31 4.94 0.91 -18.61
N ARG A 32 3.74 0.39 -18.26
CA ARG A 32 3.26 -0.96 -18.59
C ARG A 32 4.24 -2.07 -18.17
N LYS A 33 5.00 -1.82 -17.12
CA LYS A 33 5.88 -2.80 -16.48
C LYS A 33 5.08 -3.63 -15.47
N PRO A 34 5.53 -4.86 -15.18
CA PRO A 34 4.93 -5.64 -14.11
C PRO A 34 5.04 -4.89 -12.79
N LEU A 35 3.89 -4.75 -12.11
CA LEU A 35 3.80 -4.19 -10.76
C LEU A 35 4.42 -5.18 -9.77
N ASN A 36 5.24 -4.67 -8.85
CA ASN A 36 5.73 -5.43 -7.71
C ASN A 36 4.55 -5.74 -6.78
N ARG A 37 4.51 -6.96 -6.23
CA ARG A 37 3.50 -7.30 -5.22
C ARG A 37 3.89 -6.61 -3.94
N ILE A 38 3.08 -5.65 -3.53
CA ILE A 38 3.16 -5.03 -2.21
C ILE A 38 2.44 -6.00 -1.27
N ASP A 39 3.10 -6.45 -0.20
CA ASP A 39 2.50 -7.39 0.73
C ASP A 39 1.27 -6.74 1.40
N PRO A 40 0.07 -7.36 1.29
CA PRO A 40 -1.11 -6.83 1.94
C PRO A 40 -0.96 -6.93 3.46
N LEU A 41 -1.59 -5.98 4.17
CA LEU A 41 -1.71 -5.99 5.63
C LEU A 41 -1.99 -7.41 6.18
N PRO A 42 -1.20 -7.91 7.15
CA PRO A 42 -1.44 -9.20 7.81
C PRO A 42 -2.67 -9.18 8.72
#